data_AF-A0A0A9Y4K1-F1
#
_entry.id   AF-A0A0A9Y4K1-F1
#
_cell.length_a   1.000
_cell.length_b   1.000
_cell.length_c   1.000
_cell.angle_alpha   90.00
_cell.angle_beta   90.00
_cell.angle_gamma   90.00
#
_symmetry.space_group_name_H-M   'P 1'
#
loop_
_entity.id
_entity.type
_entity.pdbx_description
1 polymer ?
#
loop_
_entity_poly.entity_id
_entity_poly.type
_entity_poly.pdbx_seq_one_letter_code
_entity_poly.pdbx_strand_id
1 'polypeptide(L)'
;MYTVSIQMTSLRSSSITVNTYLNVIGSILLGLYILYSGEIYTIIESKILHSDEFRNWAVLTSCIGFLLGIITSLQIKYTTAVMHNMIGTSKAVVQTVLSCLLDKKRPTINYSVGLFLVLSGCSLYASSYYKGRRVDN
;
A
#
# COMPACT_ATOMS: atom_id res chain seq x y z
N MET A 1 -6.11 28.26 -13.28
CA MET A 1 -5.66 26.95 -13.81
C MET A 1 -4.13 26.81 -13.87
N TYR A 2 -3.37 27.79 -14.36
CA TYR A 2 -1.89 27.70 -14.43
C TYR A 2 -1.17 27.64 -13.06
N THR A 3 -1.68 28.33 -12.04
CA THR A 3 -1.11 28.32 -10.68
C THR A 3 -1.19 26.95 -10.01
N VAL A 4 -2.26 26.19 -10.26
CA VAL A 4 -2.42 24.82 -9.76
C VAL A 4 -1.42 23.87 -10.43
N SER A 5 -1.18 24.01 -11.74
CA SER A 5 -0.20 23.19 -12.48
C SER A 5 1.25 23.40 -12.00
N ILE A 6 1.62 24.64 -11.64
CA ILE A 6 2.95 24.95 -11.10
C ILE A 6 3.11 24.39 -9.68
N GLN A 7 2.08 24.48 -8.84
CA GLN A 7 2.11 23.86 -7.51
C GLN A 7 2.10 22.32 -7.57
N MET A 8 1.39 21.71 -8.51
CA MET A 8 1.47 20.26 -8.76
C MET A 8 2.91 19.82 -9.11
N THR A 9 3.65 20.69 -9.80
CA THR A 9 5.04 20.41 -10.22
C THR A 9 6.03 20.56 -9.06
N SER A 10 5.81 21.50 -8.13
CA SER A 10 6.63 21.65 -6.92
C SER A 10 6.31 20.58 -5.86
N LEU A 11 5.05 20.15 -5.74
CA LEU A 11 4.64 19.05 -4.86
C LEU A 11 5.24 17.71 -5.28
N ARG A 12 5.47 17.50 -6.58
CA ARG A 12 6.18 16.31 -7.10
C ARG A 12 7.64 16.21 -6.64
N SER A 13 8.23 17.30 -6.15
CA SER A 13 9.64 17.31 -5.72
C SER A 13 9.88 16.48 -4.46
N SER A 14 9.00 16.60 -3.45
CA SER A 14 9.15 15.93 -2.14
C SER A 14 8.05 14.90 -1.89
N SER A 15 8.45 13.63 -1.84
CA SER A 15 7.54 12.50 -1.57
C SER A 15 6.88 12.58 -0.18
N ILE A 16 7.52 13.25 0.77
CA ILE A 16 6.99 13.44 2.13
C ILE A 16 5.78 14.37 2.08
N THR A 17 5.87 15.47 1.34
CA THR A 17 4.80 16.47 1.24
C THR A 17 3.53 15.85 0.65
N VAL A 18 3.64 15.13 -0.46
CA VAL A 18 2.50 14.43 -1.09
C VAL A 18 1.87 13.43 -0.14
N ASN A 19 2.68 12.61 0.54
CA ASN A 19 2.20 11.62 1.49
C ASN A 19 1.47 12.27 2.68
N THR A 20 1.98 13.37 3.22
CA THR A 20 1.33 14.09 4.33
C THR A 20 -0.02 14.67 3.91
N TYR A 21 -0.12 15.29 2.73
CA TYR A 21 -1.39 15.80 2.21
C TYR A 21 -2.45 14.70 2.05
N LEU A 22 -2.06 13.56 1.46
CA LEU A 22 -2.96 12.43 1.28
C LEU A 22 -3.41 11.84 2.62
N ASN A 23 -2.52 11.72 3.60
CA ASN A 23 -2.86 11.20 4.93
C ASN A 23 -3.79 12.14 5.72
N VAL A 24 -3.61 13.47 5.62
CA VAL A 24 -4.51 14.44 6.26
C VAL A 24 -5.91 14.36 5.66
N ILE A 25 -6.01 14.36 4.33
CA ILE A 25 -7.30 14.24 3.64
C ILE A 25 -7.95 12.89 3.97
N GLY A 26 -7.18 11.80 3.94
CA GLY A 26 -7.67 10.46 4.28
C GLY A 26 -8.19 10.37 5.71
N SER A 27 -7.51 11.01 6.68
CA SER A 27 -7.94 11.04 8.08
C SER A 27 -9.26 11.81 8.27
N ILE A 28 -9.43 12.93 7.56
CA ILE A 28 -10.69 13.70 7.57
C ILE A 28 -11.83 12.87 6.97
N LEU A 29 -11.60 12.26 5.80
CA LEU A 29 -12.61 11.43 5.12
C LEU A 29 -12.99 10.20 5.95
N LEU A 30 -12.02 9.55 6.59
CA LEU A 30 -12.27 8.41 7.48
C LEU A 30 -13.10 8.84 8.70
N GLY A 31 -12.81 10.00 9.28
CA GLY A 31 -13.60 10.56 10.37
C GLY A 31 -15.05 10.84 9.97
N LEU A 32 -15.26 11.41 8.78
CA LEU A 32 -16.60 11.61 8.22
C LEU A 32 -17.33 10.28 7.96
N TYR A 33 -16.61 9.26 7.49
CA TYR A 33 -17.17 7.94 7.29
C TYR A 33 -17.63 7.29 8.61
N ILE A 34 -16.82 7.41 9.68
CA ILE A 34 -17.19 6.90 11.02
C ILE A 34 -18.45 7.61 11.55
N LEU A 35 -18.55 8.93 11.36
CA LEU A 35 -19.74 9.70 11.71
C LEU A 35 -20.98 9.24 10.94
N TYR A 36 -20.82 8.94 9.65
CA TYR A 36 -21.90 8.43 8.80
C TYR A 36 -22.32 7.00 9.14
N SER A 37 -21.38 6.13 9.52
CA SER A 37 -21.66 4.72 9.86
C SER A 37 -22.56 4.57 11.11
N GLY A 38 -22.54 5.55 12.02
CA GLY A 38 -23.33 5.51 13.25
C GLY A 38 -22.78 4.57 14.34
N GLU A 39 -21.60 3.99 14.13
CA GLU A 39 -20.98 2.99 15.02
C GLU A 39 -20.12 3.59 16.15
N ILE A 40 -20.18 4.92 16.35
CA ILE A 40 -19.34 5.63 17.32
C ILE A 40 -19.50 5.07 18.74
N TYR A 41 -20.73 4.74 19.13
CA TYR A 41 -21.02 4.19 20.45
C TYR A 41 -20.37 2.81 20.63
N THR A 42 -20.51 1.92 19.64
CA THR A 42 -19.90 0.59 19.60
C THR A 42 -18.37 0.66 19.68
N ILE A 43 -17.76 1.66 19.03
CA ILE A 43 -16.31 1.89 19.06
C ILE A 43 -15.88 2.30 20.48
N ILE A 44 -16.52 3.31 21.08
CA ILE A 44 -16.12 3.83 22.40
C ILE A 44 -16.27 2.79 23.52
N GLU A 45 -17.34 2.00 23.47
CA GLU A 45 -17.62 0.96 24.48
C GLU A 45 -16.74 -0.28 24.31
N SER A 46 -16.08 -0.44 23.16
CA SER A 46 -15.26 -1.62 22.89
C SER A 46 -14.05 -1.71 23.83
N LYS A 47 -14.01 -2.76 24.64
CA LYS A 47 -12.92 -3.03 25.59
C LYS A 47 -11.56 -3.28 24.90
N ILE A 48 -11.59 -3.69 23.62
CA ILE A 48 -10.39 -4.00 22.83
C ILE A 48 -9.58 -2.75 22.51
N LEU A 49 -10.25 -1.62 22.19
CA LEU A 49 -9.55 -0.37 21.85
C LEU A 49 -8.80 0.22 23.04
N HIS A 50 -9.27 -0.06 24.27
CA HIS A 50 -8.63 0.38 25.50
C HIS A 50 -7.50 -0.54 25.98
N SER A 51 -7.26 -1.66 25.29
CA SER A 51 -6.15 -2.56 25.63
C SER A 51 -4.80 -1.92 25.31
N ASP A 52 -3.85 -2.03 26.24
CA ASP A 52 -2.47 -1.55 26.05
C ASP A 52 -1.77 -2.27 24.89
N GLU A 53 -2.06 -3.55 24.69
CA GLU A 53 -1.54 -4.32 23.57
C GLU A 53 -2.02 -3.73 22.23
N PHE A 54 -3.32 -3.45 22.13
CA PHE A 54 -3.90 -2.87 20.93
C PHE A 54 -3.29 -1.50 20.63
N ARG A 55 -3.17 -0.63 21.66
CA ARG A 55 -2.57 0.71 21.51
C ARG A 55 -1.12 0.64 21.02
N ASN A 56 -0.33 -0.29 21.57
CA ASN A 56 1.07 -0.48 21.15
C ASN A 56 1.18 -0.95 19.69
N TRP A 57 0.37 -1.94 19.29
CA TRP A 57 0.32 -2.39 17.90
C TRP A 57 -0.23 -1.32 16.95
N ALA A 58 -1.21 -0.52 17.38
CA ALA A 58 -1.75 0.58 16.60
C ALA A 58 -0.72 1.68 16.32
N VAL A 59 0.10 2.07 17.32
CA VAL A 59 1.19 3.04 17.13
C VAL A 59 2.26 2.47 16.20
N LEU A 60 2.68 1.22 16.43
CA LEU A 60 3.71 0.58 15.60
C LEU A 60 3.27 0.47 14.13
N THR A 61 2.05 -0.01 13.88
CA THR A 61 1.50 -0.13 12.53
C THR A 61 1.29 1.22 11.88
N SER A 62 0.96 2.26 12.64
CA SER A 62 0.86 3.65 12.14
C SER A 62 2.21 4.21 11.69
N CYS A 63 3.28 3.97 12.46
CA CYS A 63 4.65 4.36 12.06
C CYS A 63 5.10 3.65 10.78
N ILE A 64 4.88 2.33 10.69
CA ILE A 64 5.22 1.54 9.50
C ILE A 64 4.35 1.97 8.30
N GLY A 65 3.07 2.21 8.50
CA GLY A 65 2.13 2.66 7.47
C GLY A 65 2.54 4.01 6.87
N PHE A 66 2.96 4.96 7.70
CA PHE A 66 3.49 6.24 7.23
C PHE A 66 4.73 6.07 6.35
N LEU A 67 5.67 5.21 6.77
CA LEU A 67 6.88 4.92 6.00
C LEU A 67 6.56 4.21 4.67
N LEU A 68 5.62 3.27 4.67
CA LEU A 68 5.12 2.60 3.46
C LEU A 68 4.48 3.59 2.48
N GLY A 69 3.79 4.61 2.99
CA GLY A 69 3.22 5.70 2.18
C GLY A 69 4.30 6.52 1.46
N ILE A 70 5.41 6.83 2.14
CA ILE A 70 6.58 7.51 1.52
C ILE A 70 7.20 6.62 0.45
N ILE A 71 7.48 5.34 0.76
CA ILE A 71 8.08 4.38 -0.18
C ILE A 71 7.21 4.22 -1.42
N THR A 72 5.88 4.13 -1.25
CA THR A 72 4.95 3.98 -2.38
C THR A 72 4.86 5.26 -3.20
N SER A 73 4.87 6.43 -2.58
CA SER A 73 4.93 7.72 -3.28
C SER A 73 6.21 7.84 -4.12
N LEU A 74 7.33 7.32 -3.61
CA LEU A 74 8.59 7.24 -4.34
C LEU A 74 8.50 6.23 -5.50
N GLN A 75 7.89 5.07 -5.26
CA GLN A 75 7.65 4.05 -6.30
C GLN A 75 6.82 4.61 -7.46
N ILE A 76 5.74 5.36 -7.20
CA ILE A 76 4.92 6.01 -8.22
C ILE A 76 5.77 7.00 -9.04
N LYS A 77 6.71 7.70 -8.41
CA LYS A 77 7.57 8.69 -9.08
C LYS A 77 8.60 8.05 -10.02
N TYR A 78 9.15 6.89 -9.67
CA TYR A 78 10.23 6.23 -10.43
C TYR A 78 9.77 5.11 -11.37
N THR A 79 8.50 4.70 -11.30
CA THR A 79 7.95 3.62 -12.13
C THR A 79 6.84 4.14 -13.06
N THR A 80 6.56 3.39 -14.12
CA THR A 80 5.39 3.69 -14.97
C THR A 80 4.10 3.32 -14.24
N ALA A 81 2.97 3.92 -14.65
CA ALA A 81 1.66 3.63 -14.08
C ALA A 81 1.33 2.12 -14.09
N VAL A 82 1.72 1.41 -15.16
CA VAL A 82 1.53 -0.05 -15.29
C VAL A 82 2.43 -0.82 -14.33
N MET A 83 3.73 -0.47 -14.26
CA MET A 83 4.69 -1.09 -13.35
C MET A 83 4.29 -0.93 -11.89
N HIS A 84 3.86 0.27 -11.49
CA HIS A 84 3.45 0.55 -10.12
C HIS A 84 2.32 -0.41 -9.68
N ASN A 85 1.28 -0.55 -10.50
CA ASN A 85 0.12 -1.40 -10.20
C ASN A 85 0.49 -2.90 -10.20
N MET A 86 1.37 -3.31 -11.12
CA MET A 86 1.88 -4.67 -11.16
C MET A 86 2.70 -5.01 -9.90
N ILE A 87 3.56 -4.11 -9.44
CA ILE A 87 4.31 -4.28 -8.18
C ILE A 87 3.35 -4.35 -6.99
N GLY A 88 2.29 -3.53 -6.96
CA GLY A 88 1.25 -3.61 -5.92
C GLY A 88 0.60 -5.00 -5.84
N THR A 89 0.28 -5.58 -7.00
CA THR A 89 -0.25 -6.94 -7.09
C THR A 89 0.77 -7.97 -6.57
N SER A 90 2.02 -7.87 -7.00
CA SER A 90 3.09 -8.77 -6.53
C SER A 90 3.28 -8.70 -5.01
N LYS A 91 3.24 -7.52 -4.40
CA LYS A 91 3.36 -7.35 -2.94
C LYS A 91 2.22 -8.05 -2.20
N ALA A 92 0.97 -7.90 -2.66
CA ALA A 92 -0.18 -8.56 -2.06
C ALA A 92 -0.10 -10.10 -2.17
N VAL A 93 0.38 -10.60 -3.31
CA VAL A 93 0.56 -12.04 -3.54
C VAL A 93 1.67 -12.61 -2.63
N VAL A 94 2.79 -11.89 -2.46
CA VAL A 94 3.84 -12.27 -1.49
C VAL A 94 3.29 -12.27 -0.05
N GLN A 95 2.52 -11.25 0.33
CA GLN A 95 1.88 -11.19 1.64
C GLN A 95 0.95 -12.39 1.88
N THR A 96 0.23 -12.81 0.84
CA THR A 96 -0.66 -13.97 0.88
C THR A 96 0.11 -15.28 1.04
N VAL A 97 1.24 -15.45 0.33
CA VAL A 97 2.14 -16.60 0.53
C VAL A 97 2.66 -16.62 1.95
N LEU A 98 3.13 -15.49 2.48
CA LEU A 98 3.61 -15.39 3.85
C LEU A 98 2.52 -15.76 4.87
N SER A 99 1.29 -15.28 4.67
CA SER A 99 0.14 -15.65 5.50
C SER A 99 -0.11 -17.17 5.48
N CYS A 100 -0.07 -17.79 4.30
CA CYS A 100 -0.24 -19.24 4.16
C CYS A 100 0.86 -20.03 4.88
N LEU A 101 2.10 -19.53 4.86
CA LEU A 101 3.22 -20.15 5.57
C LEU A 101 3.05 -20.05 7.09
N LEU A 102 2.50 -18.95 7.59
CA LEU A 102 2.28 -18.72 9.02
C LEU A 102 1.05 -19.47 9.56
N ASP A 103 -0.03 -19.57 8.79
CA ASP A 103 -1.32 -20.12 9.25
C ASP A 103 -1.33 -21.66 9.45
N LYS A 104 -0.24 -22.37 9.12
CA LYS A 104 -0.10 -23.85 9.21
C LYS A 104 -1.19 -24.67 8.50
N LYS A 105 -2.17 -24.04 7.85
CA LYS A 105 -3.20 -24.67 7.03
C LYS A 105 -2.64 -24.91 5.63
N ARG A 106 -2.92 -26.09 5.07
CA ARG A 106 -2.44 -26.45 3.73
C ARG A 106 -3.28 -25.71 2.67
N PRO A 107 -2.69 -24.84 1.84
CA PRO A 107 -3.39 -24.27 0.70
C PRO A 107 -3.70 -25.37 -0.33
N THR A 108 -4.84 -25.24 -1.01
CA THR A 108 -5.18 -26.10 -2.15
C THR A 108 -4.16 -25.92 -3.27
N ILE A 109 -3.82 -27.01 -3.97
CA ILE A 109 -2.82 -27.00 -5.07
C ILE A 109 -3.15 -25.93 -6.12
N ASN A 110 -4.42 -25.83 -6.54
CA ASN A 110 -4.87 -24.82 -7.52
C ASN A 110 -4.59 -23.38 -7.07
N TYR A 111 -4.78 -23.11 -5.77
CA TYR A 111 -4.56 -21.80 -5.19
C TYR A 111 -3.06 -21.44 -5.18
N SER A 112 -2.22 -22.37 -4.75
CA SER A 112 -0.77 -22.20 -4.78
C SER A 112 -0.23 -22.01 -6.19
N VAL A 113 -0.72 -22.77 -7.18
CA VAL A 113 -0.35 -22.60 -8.60
C VAL A 113 -0.73 -21.19 -9.08
N GLY A 114 -1.90 -20.68 -8.71
CA GLY A 114 -2.32 -19.30 -9.03
C GLY A 114 -1.36 -18.24 -8.46
N LEU A 115 -0.98 -18.37 -7.18
CA LEU A 115 0.00 -17.49 -6.52
C LEU A 115 1.35 -17.52 -7.26
N PHE A 116 1.86 -18.70 -7.58
CA PHE A 116 3.12 -18.85 -8.31
C PHE A 116 3.04 -18.29 -9.73
N LEU A 117 1.93 -18.52 -10.44
CA LEU A 117 1.73 -18.02 -11.80
C LEU A 117 1.77 -16.49 -11.83
N VAL A 118 1.04 -15.83 -10.92
CA VAL A 118 1.02 -14.35 -10.85
C VAL A 118 2.41 -13.80 -10.51
N LEU A 119 3.12 -14.38 -9.53
CA LEU A 119 4.48 -13.94 -9.19
C LEU A 119 5.45 -14.12 -10.36
N SER A 120 5.40 -15.27 -11.03
CA SER A 120 6.26 -15.55 -12.18
C SER A 120 5.98 -14.59 -13.34
N GLY A 121 4.72 -14.28 -13.63
CA GLY A 121 4.31 -13.32 -14.65
C GLY A 121 4.85 -11.92 -14.36
N CYS A 122 4.75 -11.45 -13.11
CA CYS A 122 5.32 -10.17 -12.70
C CYS A 122 6.86 -10.15 -12.84
N SER A 123 7.54 -11.24 -12.46
CA SER A 123 8.99 -11.36 -12.59
C SER A 123 9.46 -11.37 -14.04
N LEU A 124 8.76 -12.10 -14.92
CA LEU A 124 9.08 -12.16 -16.36
C LEU A 124 8.90 -10.80 -17.03
N TYR A 125 7.81 -10.09 -16.72
CA TYR A 125 7.60 -8.73 -17.23
C TYR A 125 8.72 -7.78 -16.79
N ALA A 126 9.10 -7.82 -15.52
CA ALA A 126 10.20 -6.98 -15.00
C ALA A 126 11.53 -7.28 -15.71
N SER A 127 11.83 -8.56 -15.98
CA SER A 127 13.03 -8.97 -16.71
C SER A 127 13.02 -8.49 -18.16
N SER A 128 11.90 -8.62 -18.87
CA SER A 128 11.76 -8.15 -20.25
C SER A 128 11.89 -6.64 -20.34
N TYR A 129 11.29 -5.91 -19.40
CA TYR A 129 11.42 -4.46 -19.31
C TYR A 129 12.87 -4.02 -19.07
N TYR A 130 13.58 -4.72 -18.17
CA TYR A 130 14.99 -4.45 -17.90
C TYR A 130 15.87 -4.70 -19.13
N LYS A 131 15.57 -5.77 -19.88
CA LYS A 131 16.31 -6.12 -21.11
C LYS A 131 16.08 -5.08 -22.21
N GLY A 132 14.86 -4.58 -22.36
CA GLY A 132 14.54 -3.47 -23.29
C GLY A 132 15.42 -2.25 -23.01
N ARG A 133 15.45 -1.76 -21.76
CA ARG A 133 16.29 -0.61 -21.37
C ARG A 133 17.80 -0.77 -21.60
N ARG A 134 18.31 -1.99 -21.74
CA ARG A 134 19.73 -2.24 -22.05
C ARG A 134 20.05 -2.16 -23.54
N VAL A 135 19.06 -2.32 -24.42
CA VAL A 135 19.24 -2.22 -25.88
C VAL A 135 19.18 -0.76 -26.31
N ASP A 136 18.51 0.07 -25.53
CA ASP A 136 18.30 1.50 -25.79
C ASP A 136 19.46 2.40 -25.28
N ASN A 137 20.45 1.82 -24.59
CA ASN A 137 21.66 2.47 -24.04
C ASN A 137 22.91 1.93 -24.71
#